data_AF-A0A7V9GTJ2-F1
#
_entry.id   AF-A0A7V9GTJ2-F1
#
_cell.length_a   1.000
_cell.length_b   1.000
_cell.length_c   1.000
_cell.angle_alpha   90.00
_cell.angle_beta   90.00
_cell.angle_gamma   90.00
#
_symmetry.space_group_name_H-M   'P 1'
#
loop_
_entity.id
_entity.type
_entity.pdbx_description
1 polymer ?
#
loop_
_entity_poly.entity_id
_entity_poly.type
_entity_poly.pdbx_seq_one_letter_code
_entity_poly.pdbx_strand_id
1 'polypeptide(L)'
;DRTAPRLRLRSLGRRSLRGRVVSVRASCDEPCALLGITRFSFSKRRARASAALKTRIGRKTLRRPGRATLRMKLTHRSYRKLRKSLRAKRRVRAQITVAGTDASGNTVRRRLKIRVRSKR
;
A
#
# COMPACT_ATOMS: atom_id res chain seq x y z
N ASP A 1 -1.25 -9.22 -27.50
CA ASP A 1 -0.67 -7.98 -26.93
C ASP A 1 0.45 -8.35 -25.97
N ARG A 2 1.60 -7.66 -26.03
CA ARG A 2 2.76 -7.86 -25.14
C ARG A 2 3.03 -6.64 -24.24
N THR A 3 2.20 -5.60 -24.34
CA THR A 3 2.39 -4.36 -23.62
C THR A 3 1.77 -4.47 -22.24
N ALA A 4 2.52 -4.12 -21.20
CA ALA A 4 1.98 -4.12 -19.84
C ALA A 4 1.07 -2.89 -19.59
N PRO A 5 0.05 -3.02 -18.72
CA PRO A 5 -0.86 -1.92 -18.40
C PRO A 5 -0.13 -0.70 -17.85
N ARG A 6 -0.62 0.51 -18.14
CA ARG A 6 -0.12 1.74 -17.52
C ARG A 6 -0.71 1.91 -16.13
N LEU A 7 -0.08 1.25 -15.17
CA LEU A 7 -0.40 1.38 -13.76
C LEU A 7 0.09 2.72 -13.17
N ARG A 8 -0.82 3.51 -12.59
CA ARG A 8 -0.50 4.70 -11.79
C ARG A 8 -1.00 4.56 -10.36
N LEU A 9 -0.23 5.08 -9.40
CA LEU A 9 -0.54 5.02 -7.98
C LEU A 9 -0.63 6.42 -7.38
N ARG A 10 -1.67 6.66 -6.57
CA ARG A 10 -1.86 7.90 -5.82
C ARG A 10 -2.13 7.62 -4.35
N SER A 11 -1.43 8.32 -3.48
CA SER A 11 -1.70 8.25 -2.04
C SER A 11 -3.02 8.96 -1.72
N LEU A 12 -3.79 8.41 -0.79
CA LEU A 12 -4.98 9.07 -0.24
C LEU A 12 -4.64 9.97 0.97
N GLY A 13 -3.37 10.36 1.11
CA GLY A 13 -2.90 11.29 2.13
C GLY A 13 -3.08 10.80 3.57
N ARG A 14 -3.38 11.73 4.48
CA ARG A 14 -3.48 11.50 5.95
C ARG A 14 -4.51 10.44 6.34
N ARG A 15 -5.45 10.09 5.45
CA ARG A 15 -6.49 9.07 5.69
C ARG A 15 -6.00 7.63 5.48
N SER A 16 -4.76 7.44 5.04
CA SER A 16 -4.18 6.14 4.72
C SER A 16 -3.95 5.21 5.91
N LEU A 17 -4.45 5.51 7.11
CA LEU A 17 -4.39 4.60 8.27
C LEU A 17 -5.67 4.65 9.12
N ARG A 18 -6.78 5.11 8.53
CA ARG A 18 -8.07 5.11 9.21
C ARG A 18 -8.56 3.66 9.37
N GLY A 19 -8.94 3.28 10.59
CA GLY A 19 -9.54 1.98 10.86
C GLY A 19 -8.61 0.78 10.61
N ARG A 20 -7.28 0.94 10.80
CA ARG A 20 -6.26 -0.11 10.58
C ARG A 20 -6.04 -0.45 9.10
N VAL A 21 -6.40 0.43 8.18
CA VAL A 21 -6.31 0.18 6.73
C VAL A 21 -5.35 1.15 6.08
N VAL A 22 -4.40 0.62 5.31
CA VAL A 22 -3.64 1.39 4.33
C VAL A 22 -4.38 1.42 3.01
N SER A 23 -4.69 2.63 2.54
CA SER A 23 -5.45 2.81 1.31
C SER A 23 -4.61 3.53 0.26
N VAL A 24 -4.59 2.98 -0.95
CA VAL A 24 -3.96 3.56 -2.14
C VAL A 24 -4.97 3.55 -3.29
N ARG A 25 -4.97 4.62 -4.08
CA ARG A 25 -5.72 4.65 -5.34
C ARG A 25 -4.80 4.15 -6.45
N ALA A 26 -5.22 3.11 -7.14
CA ALA A 26 -4.55 2.58 -8.31
C ALA A 26 -5.42 2.85 -9.54
N SER A 27 -4.79 3.11 -10.69
CA SER A 27 -5.47 3.22 -11.96
C SER A 27 -4.75 2.43 -13.04
N CYS A 28 -5.53 1.79 -13.91
CA CYS A 28 -5.08 1.16 -15.15
C CYS A 28 -5.84 1.81 -16.32
N ASP A 29 -5.18 1.88 -17.47
CA ASP A 29 -5.73 2.30 -18.75
C ASP A 29 -6.44 1.16 -19.51
N GLU A 30 -6.37 -0.06 -19.00
CA GLU A 30 -7.05 -1.25 -19.52
C GLU A 30 -7.61 -2.11 -18.37
N PRO A 31 -8.46 -3.12 -18.67
CA PRO A 31 -8.89 -4.10 -17.68
C PRO A 31 -7.68 -4.81 -17.04
N CYS A 32 -7.59 -4.77 -15.70
CA CYS A 32 -6.43 -5.31 -14.99
C CYS A 32 -6.83 -5.89 -13.62
N ALA A 33 -6.18 -6.97 -13.23
CA ALA A 33 -6.17 -7.50 -11.87
C ALA A 33 -5.10 -6.80 -11.04
N LEU A 34 -5.50 -6.19 -9.93
CA LEU A 34 -4.65 -5.42 -9.04
C LEU A 34 -4.36 -6.19 -7.75
N LEU A 35 -3.08 -6.28 -7.39
CA LEU A 35 -2.60 -6.88 -6.14
C LEU A 35 -1.71 -5.90 -5.38
N GLY A 36 -2.11 -5.53 -4.17
CA GLY A 36 -1.41 -4.57 -3.31
C GLY A 36 -0.83 -5.21 -2.05
N ILE A 37 0.45 -4.96 -1.78
CA ILE A 37 1.18 -5.39 -0.57
C ILE A 37 1.75 -4.15 0.12
N THR A 38 1.78 -4.15 1.46
CA THR A 38 2.38 -3.07 2.25
C THR A 38 3.51 -3.58 3.13
N ARG A 39 4.63 -2.85 3.13
CA ARG A 39 5.76 -3.03 4.05
C ARG A 39 5.97 -1.76 4.86
N PHE A 40 6.39 -1.90 6.12
CA PHE A 40 6.62 -0.75 7.00
C PHE A 40 8.08 -0.70 7.43
N SER A 41 8.63 0.51 7.45
CA SER A 41 9.96 0.78 8.00
C SER A 41 9.88 1.80 9.12
N PHE A 42 10.65 1.54 10.18
CA PHE A 42 10.73 2.36 11.38
C PHE A 42 12.15 2.92 11.46
N SER A 43 12.31 4.24 11.59
CA SER A 43 13.61 4.77 11.98
C SER A 43 13.70 4.77 13.50
N LYS A 44 14.66 4.03 14.07
CA LYS A 44 15.22 4.37 15.38
C LYS A 44 16.26 5.49 15.17
N ARG A 45 16.55 6.28 16.21
CA ARG A 45 17.55 7.37 16.14
C ARG A 45 18.95 6.92 15.68
N ARG A 46 19.28 5.61 15.70
CA ARG A 46 20.56 5.06 15.24
C ARG A 46 20.50 3.95 14.17
N ALA A 47 19.32 3.43 13.80
CA ALA A 47 19.21 2.41 12.73
C ALA A 47 17.79 2.32 12.14
N ARG A 48 17.68 2.07 10.82
CA ARG A 48 16.40 1.70 10.19
C ARG A 48 16.12 0.22 10.44
N ALA A 49 15.22 -0.07 11.37
CA ALA A 49 14.68 -1.42 11.51
C ALA A 49 13.45 -1.56 10.61
N SER A 50 13.52 -2.45 9.63
CA SER A 50 12.35 -2.92 8.90
C SER A 50 11.62 -3.91 9.81
N ALA A 51 10.51 -3.49 10.42
CA ALA A 51 9.67 -4.45 11.14
C ALA A 51 8.67 -5.03 10.15
N ALA A 52 8.65 -6.36 10.03
CA ALA A 52 7.66 -7.08 9.25
C ALA A 52 6.27 -6.95 9.91
N LEU A 53 5.59 -5.83 9.66
CA LEU A 53 4.19 -5.70 9.99
C LEU A 53 3.36 -6.50 8.98
N LYS A 54 2.64 -7.50 9.47
CA LYS A 54 1.73 -8.30 8.67
C LYS A 54 0.55 -7.46 8.21
N THR A 55 0.35 -7.39 6.90
CA THR A 55 -0.82 -6.78 6.26
C THR A 55 -1.54 -7.82 5.40
N ARG A 56 -2.86 -7.70 5.32
CA ARG A 56 -3.64 -8.44 4.33
C ARG A 56 -3.36 -7.84 2.96
N ILE A 57 -3.21 -8.71 1.98
CA ILE A 57 -3.07 -8.34 0.58
C ILE A 57 -4.37 -7.67 0.14
N GLY A 58 -4.25 -6.50 -0.49
CA GLY A 58 -5.38 -5.85 -1.16
C GLY A 58 -5.52 -6.45 -2.55
N ARG A 59 -6.73 -6.88 -2.93
CA ARG A 59 -7.03 -7.38 -4.27
C ARG A 59 -8.20 -6.61 -4.84
N LYS A 60 -8.15 -6.28 -6.13
CA LYS A 60 -9.30 -5.73 -6.88
C LYS A 60 -9.12 -5.99 -8.35
N THR A 61 -10.22 -6.24 -9.06
CA THR A 61 -10.21 -6.35 -10.52
C THR A 61 -10.92 -5.14 -11.10
N LEU A 62 -10.29 -4.51 -12.09
CA LEU A 62 -10.89 -3.50 -12.94
C LEU A 62 -11.35 -4.20 -14.22
N ARG A 63 -12.67 -4.30 -14.42
CA ARG A 63 -13.25 -4.91 -15.65
C ARG A 63 -13.19 -3.97 -16.86
N ARG A 64 -12.92 -2.68 -16.62
CA ARG A 64 -12.80 -1.61 -17.61
C ARG A 64 -11.65 -0.69 -17.19
N PRO A 65 -11.05 0.07 -18.12
CA PRO A 65 -10.12 1.15 -17.79
C PRO A 65 -10.67 2.02 -16.67
N GLY A 66 -9.85 2.37 -15.68
CA GLY A 66 -10.36 3.16 -14.57
C GLY A 66 -9.51 3.13 -13.31
N ARG A 67 -10.17 3.42 -12.19
CA ARG A 67 -9.53 3.64 -10.89
C ARG A 67 -10.18 2.79 -9.82
N ALA A 68 -9.37 2.17 -8.98
CA ALA A 68 -9.82 1.43 -7.80
C ALA A 68 -9.05 1.87 -6.56
N THR A 69 -9.70 1.74 -5.40
CA THR A 69 -9.02 1.91 -4.11
C THR A 69 -8.67 0.55 -3.53
N LEU A 70 -7.38 0.25 -3.41
CA LEU A 70 -6.88 -0.93 -2.71
C LEU A 70 -6.81 -0.62 -1.22
N ARG A 71 -7.28 -1.57 -0.40
CA ARG A 71 -7.32 -1.48 1.06
C ARG A 71 -6.52 -2.62 1.66
N MET A 72 -5.30 -2.34 2.11
CA MET A 72 -4.44 -3.29 2.81
C MET A 72 -4.68 -3.17 4.32
N LYS A 73 -5.43 -4.11 4.89
CA LYS A 73 -5.77 -4.11 6.32
C LYS A 73 -4.60 -4.63 7.14
N LEU A 74 -4.17 -3.88 8.15
CA LEU A 74 -3.21 -4.36 9.14
C LEU A 74 -3.90 -5.37 10.07
N THR A 75 -3.16 -6.40 10.48
CA THR A 75 -3.59 -7.24 11.59
C THR A 75 -3.67 -6.41 12.87
N HIS A 76 -4.48 -6.86 13.84
CA HIS A 76 -4.62 -6.16 15.11
C HIS A 76 -3.28 -6.02 15.86
N ARG A 77 -2.47 -7.09 15.88
CA ARG A 77 -1.12 -7.09 16.48
C ARG A 77 -0.20 -6.08 15.78
N SER A 78 -0.18 -6.06 14.45
CA SER A 78 0.63 -5.10 13.69
C SER A 78 0.18 -3.67 13.87
N TYR A 79 -1.13 -3.42 13.94
CA TYR A 79 -1.68 -2.11 14.23
C TYR A 79 -1.30 -1.61 15.63
N ARG A 80 -1.36 -2.46 16.66
CA ARG A 80 -0.91 -2.10 18.02
C ARG A 80 0.58 -1.71 18.03
N LYS A 81 1.45 -2.50 17.38
CA LYS A 81 2.90 -2.20 17.24
C LYS A 81 3.15 -0.88 16.49
N LEU A 82 2.40 -0.64 15.43
CA LEU A 82 2.44 0.61 14.67
C LEU A 82 2.05 1.80 15.56
N ARG A 83 0.93 1.69 16.28
CA ARG A 83 0.44 2.74 17.17
C ARG A 83 1.41 3.03 18.32
N LYS A 84 2.00 2.00 18.94
CA LYS A 84 3.05 2.16 19.97
C LYS A 84 4.25 2.94 19.42
N SER A 85 4.71 2.61 18.21
CA SER A 85 5.81 3.33 17.56
C SER A 85 5.48 4.79 17.26
N LEU A 86 4.27 5.06 16.78
CA LEU A 86 3.82 6.43 16.50
C LEU A 86 3.67 7.27 17.77
N ARG A 87 3.14 6.69 18.85
CA ARG A 87 3.05 7.34 20.18
C ARG A 87 4.44 7.68 20.73
N ALA A 88 5.42 6.80 20.53
CA ALA A 88 6.83 7.05 20.85
C ALA A 88 7.52 8.02 19.88
N LYS A 89 6.76 8.82 19.11
CA LYS A 89 7.24 9.82 18.13
C LYS A 89 8.22 9.26 17.10
N ARG A 90 8.22 7.95 16.83
CA ARG A 90 9.09 7.33 15.81
C ARG A 90 8.59 7.67 14.41
N ARG A 91 9.52 7.87 13.47
CA ARG A 91 9.18 8.08 12.06
C ARG A 91 8.84 6.73 11.43
N VAL A 92 7.61 6.61 10.93
CA VAL A 92 7.15 5.40 10.22
C VAL A 92 6.87 5.71 8.76
N ARG A 93 7.41 4.88 7.87
CA ARG A 93 7.14 4.93 6.43
C ARG A 93 6.46 3.63 6.01
N ALA A 94 5.44 3.72 5.17
CA ALA A 94 4.85 2.56 4.52
C ALA A 94 5.25 2.57 3.05
N GLN A 95 5.78 1.46 2.57
CA GLN A 95 6.01 1.20 1.15
C GLN A 95 4.91 0.27 0.66
N ILE A 96 4.15 0.77 -0.31
CA ILE A 96 3.07 0.06 -0.94
C ILE A 96 3.59 -0.39 -2.30
N THR A 97 3.50 -1.67 -2.59
CA THR A 97 3.78 -2.23 -3.91
C THR A 97 2.46 -2.71 -4.48
N VAL A 98 2.12 -2.25 -5.68
CA VAL A 98 0.95 -2.72 -6.43
C VAL A 98 1.43 -3.37 -7.72
N ALA A 99 0.96 -4.58 -7.97
CA ALA A 99 1.06 -5.25 -9.26
C ALA A 99 -0.28 -5.10 -10.00
N GLY A 100 -0.21 -4.82 -11.30
CA GLY A 100 -1.34 -4.89 -12.22
C GLY A 100 -1.03 -5.95 -13.27
N THR A 101 -1.96 -6.88 -13.50
CA THR A 101 -1.85 -7.92 -14.52
C THR A 101 -3.05 -7.81 -15.46
N ASP A 102 -2.81 -7.72 -16.77
CA ASP A 102 -3.88 -7.65 -17.77
C ASP A 102 -4.50 -9.04 -18.05
N ALA A 103 -5.40 -9.12 -19.04
CA ALA A 103 -5.99 -10.39 -19.47
C ALA A 103 -5.01 -11.30 -20.21
N SER A 104 -3.97 -10.73 -20.84
CA SER A 104 -2.92 -11.46 -21.56
C SER A 104 -1.79 -11.95 -20.65
N GLY A 105 -1.83 -11.65 -19.35
CA GLY A 105 -0.81 -12.02 -18.36
C GLY A 105 0.35 -11.03 -18.24
N ASN A 106 0.36 -9.94 -19.01
CA ASN A 106 1.40 -8.90 -18.90
C ASN A 106 1.27 -8.22 -17.54
N THR A 107 2.39 -8.12 -16.82
CA THR A 107 2.40 -7.65 -15.43
C THR A 107 3.29 -6.42 -15.26
N VAL A 108 2.75 -5.38 -14.62
CA VAL A 108 3.49 -4.19 -14.21
C VAL A 108 3.52 -4.09 -12.69
N ARG A 109 4.61 -3.57 -12.12
CA ARG A 109 4.72 -3.30 -10.68
C ARG A 109 5.07 -1.84 -10.44
N ARG A 110 4.31 -1.19 -9.55
CA ARG A 110 4.60 0.18 -9.10
C ARG A 110 4.71 0.24 -7.59
N ARG A 111 5.59 1.12 -7.11
CA ARG A 111 5.86 1.32 -5.68
C ARG A 111 5.49 2.75 -5.29
N LEU A 112 4.87 2.89 -4.13
CA LEU A 112 4.52 4.18 -3.54
C LEU A 112 4.97 4.20 -2.08
N LYS A 113 5.81 5.18 -1.72
CA LYS A 113 6.22 5.40 -0.33
C LYS A 113 5.36 6.50 0.28
N ILE A 114 4.76 6.22 1.43
CA ILE A 114 3.95 7.19 2.17
C ILE A 114 4.47 7.35 3.59
N ARG A 115 4.43 8.57 4.12
CA ARG A 115 4.72 8.83 5.53
C ARG A 115 3.48 8.52 6.35
N VAL A 116 3.63 7.65 7.33
CA VAL A 116 2.58 7.34 8.29
C VAL A 116 2.62 8.36 9.41
N ARG A 117 1.47 8.94 9.74
CA ARG A 117 1.30 9.85 10.87
C ARG A 117 0.20 9.34 11.79
N SER A 118 0.34 9.56 13.09
CA SER A 118 -0.80 9.41 14.00
C SER A 118 -1.84 10.47 13.63
N LYS A 119 -3.11 10.11 13.65
CA LYS A 119 -4.16 11.11 13.82
C LYS A 119 -3.98 11.65 15.25
N ARG A 120 -3.97 12.98 15.42
CA ARG A 120 -4.23 13.57 16.73
C ARG A 120 -5.65 13.18 17.12
#